data_AF-A0A258KJH9-F1
#
_entry.id   AF-A0A258KJH9-F1
#
_cell.length_a   1.000
_cell.length_b   1.000
_cell.length_c   1.000
_cell.angle_alpha   90.00
_cell.angle_beta   90.00
_cell.angle_gamma   90.00
#
_symmetry.space_group_name_H-M   'P 1'
#
loop_
_entity.id
_entity.type
_entity.pdbx_description
1 polymer ?
#
loop_
_entity_poly.entity_id
_entity_poly.type
_entity_poly.pdbx_seq_one_letter_code
_entity_poly.pdbx_strand_id
1 'polypeptide(L)'
;NASSWTVKDVARLYHQTGAAFGFDRLRGAAGSFVGGDAFERLAVRRLIEDLLSEQTAITQAVLKFSANAQAGEDELSAKAAVTSWAALRIDRVRAAKRTVEDIENAGGGWTFAKLTIANAALRELASAA
;
A
#
# COMPACT_ATOMS: atom_id res chain seq x y z
N ASN A 1 -8.49 21.77 -3.91
CA ASN A 1 -7.06 22.16 -3.98
C ASN A 1 -6.15 20.98 -4.34
N ALA A 2 -6.31 20.42 -5.54
CA ALA A 2 -5.28 19.53 -6.12
C ALA A 2 -4.15 20.34 -6.79
N SER A 3 -4.39 21.62 -7.06
CA SER A 3 -3.48 22.53 -7.78
C SER A 3 -2.23 22.96 -7.00
N SER A 4 -2.18 22.76 -5.67
CA SER A 4 -1.04 23.12 -4.84
C SER A 4 0.01 22.02 -4.71
N TRP A 5 -0.29 20.81 -5.16
CA TRP A 5 0.58 19.65 -5.01
C TRP A 5 1.41 19.44 -6.27
N THR A 6 2.73 19.38 -6.13
CA THR A 6 3.58 18.96 -7.25
C THR A 6 3.54 17.45 -7.40
N VAL A 7 3.86 16.95 -8.60
CA VAL A 7 4.03 15.51 -8.85
C VAL A 7 5.06 14.90 -7.88
N LYS A 8 6.11 15.65 -7.54
CA LYS A 8 7.16 15.20 -6.64
C LYS A 8 6.62 15.00 -5.21
N ASP A 9 5.78 15.91 -4.74
CA ASP A 9 5.21 15.84 -3.39
C ASP A 9 4.25 14.65 -3.25
N VAL A 10 3.40 14.46 -4.27
CA VAL A 10 2.50 13.30 -4.36
C VAL A 10 3.30 12.00 -4.43
N ALA A 11 4.38 11.96 -5.22
CA ALA A 11 5.23 10.77 -5.34
C ALA A 11 5.89 10.41 -4.00
N ARG A 12 6.37 11.39 -3.22
CA ARG A 12 6.92 11.12 -1.88
C ARG A 12 5.88 10.49 -0.96
N LEU A 13 4.66 11.03 -0.93
CA LEU A 13 3.57 10.44 -0.14
C LEU A 13 3.19 9.04 -0.63
N TYR A 14 3.19 8.81 -1.95
CA TYR A 14 2.95 7.49 -2.53
C TYR A 14 4.00 6.47 -2.06
N HIS A 15 5.29 6.82 -2.14
CA HIS A 15 6.38 5.95 -1.68
C HIS A 15 6.34 5.72 -0.17
N GLN A 16 6.09 6.75 0.64
CA GLN A 16 5.97 6.59 2.09
C GLN A 16 4.74 5.76 2.49
N THR A 17 3.65 5.86 1.73
CA THR A 17 2.48 4.96 1.88
C THR A 17 2.89 3.52 1.58
N GLY A 18 3.60 3.30 0.47
CA GLY A 18 4.09 1.97 0.09
C GLY A 18 4.97 1.34 1.16
N ALA A 19 5.94 2.09 1.67
CA ALA A 19 6.83 1.68 2.74
C ALA A 19 6.10 1.39 4.06
N ALA A 20 5.12 2.23 4.42
CA ALA A 20 4.39 2.11 5.68
C ALA A 20 3.50 0.87 5.75
N PHE A 21 2.97 0.40 4.61
CA PHE A 21 2.00 -0.70 4.53
C PHE A 21 2.52 -1.95 3.82
N GLY A 22 3.77 -1.94 3.33
CA GLY A 22 4.42 -3.12 2.74
C GLY A 22 4.09 -3.38 1.27
N PHE A 23 3.49 -2.42 0.55
CA PHE A 23 3.14 -2.59 -0.86
C PHE A 23 4.34 -2.94 -1.74
N ASP A 24 5.51 -2.35 -1.48
CA ASP A 24 6.73 -2.63 -2.26
C ASP A 24 7.17 -4.10 -2.11
N ARG A 25 7.08 -4.65 -0.88
CA ARG A 25 7.40 -6.04 -0.60
C ARG A 25 6.40 -6.98 -1.28
N LEU A 26 5.11 -6.67 -1.19
CA LEU A 26 4.05 -7.46 -1.82
C LEU A 26 4.15 -7.47 -3.35
N ARG A 27 4.44 -6.32 -3.97
CA ARG A 27 4.67 -6.23 -5.42
C ARG A 27 5.92 -6.99 -5.84
N GLY A 28 7.00 -6.93 -5.06
CA GLY A 28 8.20 -7.74 -5.28
C GLY A 28 7.93 -9.24 -5.19
N ALA A 29 7.17 -9.67 -4.18
CA ALA A 29 6.76 -11.06 -4.00
C ALA A 29 5.88 -11.55 -5.15
N ALA A 30 4.89 -10.76 -5.57
CA ALA A 30 4.05 -11.07 -6.73
C ALA A 30 4.87 -11.13 -8.03
N GLY A 31 5.79 -10.19 -8.23
CA GLY A 31 6.68 -10.16 -9.40
C GLY A 31 7.69 -11.31 -9.47
N SER A 32 8.02 -11.92 -8.32
CA SER A 32 8.87 -13.11 -8.25
C SER A 32 8.17 -14.42 -8.61
N PHE A 33 6.85 -14.37 -8.84
CA PHE A 33 6.07 -15.52 -9.26
C PHE A 33 6.39 -15.88 -10.73
N VAL A 34 7.40 -16.73 -10.91
CA VAL A 34 7.86 -17.22 -12.22
C VAL A 34 7.34 -18.64 -12.41
N GLY A 35 6.13 -18.77 -12.97
CA GLY A 35 5.54 -20.07 -13.23
C GLY A 35 4.06 -20.02 -13.53
N GLY A 36 3.51 -21.17 -13.89
CA GLY A 36 2.08 -21.35 -14.07
C GLY A 36 1.58 -21.17 -15.50
N ASP A 37 0.29 -21.47 -15.68
CA ASP A 37 -0.38 -21.34 -16.97
C ASP A 37 -0.65 -19.86 -17.35
N ALA A 38 -1.31 -19.63 -18.48
CA ALA A 38 -1.62 -18.29 -18.95
C ALA A 38 -2.54 -17.50 -17.99
N PHE A 39 -3.43 -18.20 -17.29
CA PHE A 39 -4.38 -17.60 -16.35
C PHE A 39 -3.72 -17.26 -15.02
N GLU A 40 -2.81 -18.10 -14.53
CA GLU A 40 -2.03 -17.81 -13.31
C GLU A 40 -1.19 -16.54 -13.49
N ARG A 41 -0.53 -16.38 -14.64
CA ARG A 41 0.22 -15.14 -14.95
C ARG A 41 -0.69 -13.91 -15.04
N LEU A 42 -1.86 -14.06 -15.64
CA LEU A 42 -2.86 -12.99 -15.70
C LEU A 42 -3.36 -12.62 -14.29
N ALA A 43 -3.60 -13.60 -13.44
CA ALA A 43 -4.05 -13.41 -12.06
C ALA A 43 -2.99 -12.65 -11.24
N VAL A 44 -1.71 -13.01 -11.37
CA VAL A 44 -0.60 -12.29 -10.72
C VAL A 44 -0.50 -10.86 -11.22
N ARG A 45 -0.62 -10.63 -12.53
CA ARG A 45 -0.63 -9.27 -13.08
C ARG A 45 -1.79 -8.45 -12.52
N ARG A 46 -2.99 -9.04 -12.47
CA ARG A 46 -4.17 -8.36 -11.93
C ARG A 46 -3.99 -8.01 -10.46
N LEU A 47 -3.42 -8.92 -9.68
CA LEU A 47 -3.08 -8.69 -8.28
C LEU A 47 -2.08 -7.52 -8.13
N ILE A 48 -1.06 -7.39 -8.98
CA ILE A 48 -0.15 -6.24 -8.95
C ILE A 48 -0.89 -4.93 -9.27
N GLU A 49 -1.80 -4.95 -10.23
CA GLU A 49 -2.64 -3.78 -10.58
C GLU A 49 -3.57 -3.38 -9.42
N ASP A 50 -4.12 -4.35 -8.71
CA ASP A 50 -4.95 -4.13 -7.52
C ASP A 50 -4.09 -3.49 -6.39
N LEU A 51 -2.90 -4.03 -6.09
CA LEU A 51 -1.96 -3.46 -5.12
C LEU A 51 -1.61 -1.99 -5.42
N LEU A 52 -1.36 -1.65 -6.70
CA LEU A 52 -1.09 -0.27 -7.13
C LEU A 52 -2.31 0.64 -6.92
N SER A 53 -3.51 0.12 -7.21
CA SER A 53 -4.75 0.85 -7.05
C SER A 53 -5.05 1.14 -5.58
N GLU A 54 -4.79 0.18 -4.69
CA GLU A 54 -4.98 0.31 -3.24
C GLU A 54 -3.98 1.27 -2.61
N GLN A 55 -2.70 1.19 -2.99
CA GLN A 55 -1.68 2.15 -2.57
C GLN A 55 -2.09 3.58 -2.98
N THR A 56 -2.58 3.74 -4.21
CA THR A 56 -3.08 5.02 -4.73
C THR A 56 -4.25 5.54 -3.90
N ALA A 57 -5.23 4.67 -3.59
CA ALA A 57 -6.39 5.06 -2.80
C ALA A 57 -6.00 5.55 -1.39
N ILE A 58 -5.10 4.85 -0.71
CA ILE A 58 -4.60 5.26 0.60
C ILE A 58 -3.82 6.58 0.49
N THR A 59 -2.94 6.73 -0.51
CA THR A 59 -2.23 7.99 -0.74
C THR A 59 -3.18 9.16 -0.96
N GLN A 60 -4.28 8.97 -1.70
CA GLN A 60 -5.30 10.01 -1.88
C GLN A 60 -6.02 10.35 -0.58
N ALA A 61 -6.26 9.38 0.31
CA ALA A 61 -6.81 9.65 1.63
C ALA A 61 -5.83 10.46 2.51
N VAL A 62 -4.53 10.14 2.46
CA VAL A 62 -3.48 10.91 3.16
C VAL A 62 -3.37 12.34 2.61
N LEU A 63 -3.43 12.51 1.29
CA LEU A 63 -3.43 13.83 0.64
C LEU A 63 -4.60 14.70 1.13
N LYS A 64 -5.82 14.13 1.15
CA LYS A 64 -7.03 14.82 1.63
C LYS A 64 -6.92 15.19 3.10
N PHE A 65 -6.38 14.28 3.92
CA PHE A 65 -6.16 14.52 5.35
C PHE A 65 -5.15 15.63 5.62
N SER A 66 -4.05 15.66 4.87
CA SER A 66 -2.93 16.58 5.12
C SER A 66 -3.25 18.03 4.78
N ALA A 67 -4.26 18.26 3.92
CA ALA A 67 -4.83 19.56 3.55
C ALA A 67 -3.88 20.59 2.88
N ASN A 68 -2.56 20.44 2.97
CA ASN A 68 -1.55 21.29 2.34
C ASN A 68 -0.37 20.48 1.79
N ALA A 69 0.37 21.07 0.85
CA ALA A 69 1.46 20.40 0.12
C ALA A 69 2.75 20.25 0.93
N GLN A 70 2.93 20.99 2.03
CA GLN A 70 4.10 20.84 2.94
C GLN A 70 4.22 19.42 3.46
N ALA A 71 3.11 18.70 3.59
CA ALA A 71 3.14 17.28 3.93
C ALA A 71 3.97 16.43 2.95
N GLY A 72 4.12 16.82 1.68
CA GLY A 72 4.95 16.10 0.70
C GLY A 72 6.27 16.79 0.33
N GLU A 73 6.65 17.89 0.99
CA GLU A 73 7.81 18.72 0.62
C GLU A 73 9.14 17.95 0.68
N ASP A 74 9.28 17.10 1.70
CA ASP A 74 10.42 16.21 1.89
C ASP A 74 10.01 14.82 2.38
N GLU A 75 10.99 13.95 2.60
CA GLU A 75 10.74 12.57 3.02
C GLU A 75 10.19 12.49 4.45
N LEU A 76 10.68 13.36 5.34
CA LEU A 76 10.34 13.36 6.75
C LEU A 76 8.92 13.87 6.95
N SER A 77 8.54 14.94 6.25
CA SER A 77 7.17 15.46 6.22
C SER A 77 6.19 14.42 5.65
N ALA A 78 6.57 13.73 4.57
CA ALA A 78 5.72 12.72 3.92
C ALA A 78 5.48 11.53 4.85
N LYS A 79 6.54 11.07 5.53
CA LYS A 79 6.44 10.02 6.53
C LYS A 79 5.55 10.45 7.69
N ALA A 80 5.74 11.66 8.22
CA ALA A 80 4.93 12.19 9.31
C ALA A 80 3.44 12.31 8.96
N ALA A 81 3.13 12.70 7.72
CA ALA A 81 1.76 12.78 7.22
C ALA A 81 1.09 11.40 7.17
N VAL A 82 1.78 10.39 6.61
CA VAL A 82 1.29 9.00 6.57
C VAL A 82 1.10 8.44 7.99
N THR A 83 2.07 8.67 8.89
CA THR A 83 1.97 8.24 10.29
C THR A 83 0.80 8.91 11.01
N SER A 84 0.59 10.21 10.83
CA SER A 84 -0.52 10.95 11.44
C SER A 84 -1.88 10.47 10.93
N TRP A 85 -2.01 10.25 9.62
CA TRP A 85 -3.21 9.68 9.02
C TRP A 85 -3.53 8.29 9.58
N ALA A 86 -2.49 7.45 9.73
CA ALA A 86 -2.60 6.10 10.23
C ALA A 86 -2.95 6.05 11.73
N ALA A 87 -2.45 6.98 12.54
CA ALA A 87 -2.71 7.06 13.98
C ALA A 87 -4.20 7.26 14.29
N LEU A 88 -4.92 8.04 13.47
CA LEU A 88 -6.37 8.22 13.60
C LEU A 88 -7.20 7.00 13.19
N ARG A 89 -6.57 5.99 12.58
CA ARG A 89 -7.19 4.75 12.07
C ARG A 89 -6.49 3.51 12.62
N ILE A 90 -5.96 3.61 13.83
CA ILE A 90 -4.98 2.66 14.37
C ILE A 90 -5.47 1.20 14.34
N ASP A 91 -6.75 0.94 14.64
CA ASP A 91 -7.28 -0.42 14.69
C ASP A 91 -7.29 -1.08 13.29
N ARG A 92 -7.73 -0.34 12.28
CA ARG A 92 -7.77 -0.81 10.88
C ARG A 92 -6.37 -0.97 10.31
N VAL A 93 -5.51 0.01 10.58
CA VAL A 93 -4.08 -0.02 10.20
C VAL A 93 -3.39 -1.23 10.83
N ARG A 94 -3.63 -1.48 12.12
CA ARG A 94 -3.03 -2.61 12.84
C ARG A 94 -3.54 -3.95 12.32
N ALA A 95 -4.84 -4.05 12.03
CA ALA A 95 -5.42 -5.26 11.44
C ALA A 95 -4.76 -5.59 10.10
N ALA A 96 -4.69 -4.61 9.18
CA ALA A 96 -4.08 -4.82 7.86
C ALA A 96 -2.59 -5.20 7.96
N LYS A 97 -1.81 -4.49 8.80
CA LYS A 97 -0.39 -4.79 9.02
C LYS A 97 -0.19 -6.18 9.61
N ARG A 98 -0.96 -6.54 10.63
CA ARG A 98 -0.88 -7.86 11.26
C ARG A 98 -1.14 -8.98 10.27
N THR A 99 -2.15 -8.85 9.40
CA THR A 99 -2.41 -9.88 8.37
C THR A 99 -1.21 -10.07 7.45
N VAL A 100 -0.57 -8.99 7.00
CA VAL A 100 0.64 -9.08 6.16
C VAL A 100 1.80 -9.73 6.92
N GLU A 101 2.04 -9.30 8.16
CA GLU A 101 3.12 -9.81 9.02
C GLU A 101 2.92 -11.28 9.38
N ASP A 102 1.70 -11.70 9.71
CA ASP A 102 1.36 -13.10 10.03
C ASP A 102 1.64 -14.01 8.83
N ILE A 103 1.33 -13.55 7.61
CA ILE A 103 1.61 -14.29 6.37
C ILE A 103 3.11 -14.40 6.10
N GLU A 104 3.87 -13.31 6.32
CA GLU A 104 5.33 -13.29 6.20
C GLU A 104 5.96 -14.27 7.21
N ASN A 105 5.44 -14.32 8.43
CA ASN A 105 5.96 -15.15 9.53
C ASN A 105 5.49 -16.62 9.47
N ALA A 106 4.44 -16.93 8.70
CA ALA A 106 3.91 -18.30 8.58
C ALA A 106 4.87 -19.29 7.88
N GLY A 107 5.99 -18.83 7.32
CA GLY A 107 6.97 -19.67 6.62
C GLY A 107 6.48 -20.19 5.27
N GLY A 108 7.32 -20.91 4.52
CA GLY A 108 6.94 -21.50 3.23
C GLY A 108 6.83 -20.52 2.04
N GLY A 109 7.39 -19.30 2.19
CA GLY A 109 7.45 -18.31 1.11
C GLY A 109 6.10 -17.70 0.71
N TRP A 110 6.13 -16.85 -0.31
CA TRP A 110 4.93 -16.22 -0.87
C TRP A 110 4.25 -17.14 -1.89
N THR A 111 2.92 -17.28 -1.75
CA THR A 111 2.07 -18.01 -2.70
C THR A 111 0.97 -17.09 -3.20
N PHE A 112 0.31 -17.45 -4.32
CA PHE A 112 -0.81 -16.66 -4.84
C PHE A 112 -1.94 -16.47 -3.81
N ALA A 113 -2.26 -17.52 -3.05
CA ALA A 113 -3.26 -17.44 -1.98
C ALA A 113 -2.84 -16.44 -0.88
N LYS A 114 -1.59 -16.50 -0.43
CA LYS A 114 -1.04 -15.57 0.57
C LYS A 114 -1.08 -14.12 0.08
N LEU A 115 -0.67 -13.89 -1.17
CA LEU A 115 -0.71 -12.56 -1.76
C LEU A 115 -2.15 -12.04 -1.88
N THR A 116 -3.11 -12.89 -2.25
CA THR A 116 -4.53 -12.53 -2.34
C THR A 116 -5.09 -12.12 -0.96
N ILE A 117 -4.74 -12.85 0.11
CA ILE A 117 -5.17 -12.52 1.47
C ILE A 117 -4.55 -11.18 1.92
N ALA A 118 -3.25 -10.99 1.68
CA ALA A 118 -2.57 -9.73 2.00
C ALA A 118 -3.19 -8.54 1.25
N ASN A 119 -3.48 -8.69 -0.04
CA ASN A 119 -4.14 -7.69 -0.86
C ASN A 119 -5.55 -7.36 -0.34
N ALA A 120 -6.33 -8.38 0.06
CA ALA A 120 -7.65 -8.17 0.64
C ALA A 120 -7.61 -7.31 1.91
N ALA A 121 -6.64 -7.56 2.81
CA ALA A 121 -6.48 -6.77 4.03
C ALA A 121 -6.10 -5.30 3.73
N LEU A 122 -5.24 -5.05 2.74
CA LEU A 122 -4.89 -3.70 2.30
C LEU A 122 -6.05 -2.99 1.59
N ARG A 123 -6.85 -3.73 0.81
CA ARG A 123 -8.07 -3.22 0.17
C ARG A 123 -9.13 -2.82 1.19
N GLU A 124 -9.28 -3.58 2.28
CA GLU A 124 -10.18 -3.22 3.38
C GLU A 124 -9.76 -1.91 4.04
N LEU A 125 -8.46 -1.74 4.28
CA LEU A 125 -7.91 -0.46 4.76
C LEU A 125 -8.17 0.68 3.78
N ALA A 126 -7.92 0.46 2.49
CA ALA A 126 -8.14 1.45 1.43
C ALA A 126 -9.61 1.85 1.27
N SER A 127 -10.54 0.91 1.44
CA SER A 127 -11.99 1.17 1.33
C SER A 127 -12.55 1.94 2.52
N ALA A 128 -11.89 1.84 3.69
CA ALA A 128 -12.26 2.54 4.91
C ALA A 128 -11.48 3.85 5.14
N ALA A 129 -10.71 4.29 4.14
CA ALA A 129 -9.74 5.38 4.22
C ALA A 129 -10.36 6.78 4.18
#